data_AF-A0A7S0JAW3-F1
#
_entry.id   AF-A0A7S0JAW3-F1
#
_cell.length_a   1.000
_cell.length_b   1.000
_cell.length_c   1.000
_cell.angle_alpha   90.00
_cell.angle_beta   90.00
_cell.angle_gamma   90.00
#
_symmetry.space_group_name_H-M   'P 1'
#
loop_
_entity.id
_entity.type
_entity.pdbx_description
1 polymer ?
#
loop_
_entity_poly.entity_id
_entity_poly.type
_entity_poly.pdbx_seq_one_letter_code
_entity_poly.pdbx_strand_id
1 'polypeptide(L)'
;ARFAVYEGDCICMLNVLRRYRRKLEALGPGRTGAWCRRKGLNERVLQRAGHIEGQLRSQLRRMASPPAVHSSGTAGHSAQGGGEETAALRRAIVAGYFASGAKQRTERSGHYMALWRSAPLEM
;
A
#
# COMPACT_ATOMS: atom_id res chain seq x y z
N ALA A 1 -10.14 4.35 12.33
CA ALA A 1 -8.70 4.40 12.65
C ALA A 1 -7.99 3.03 12.81
N ARG A 2 -8.66 1.88 13.00
CA ARG A 2 -7.98 0.60 13.35
C ARG A 2 -6.92 0.05 12.38
N PHE A 3 -6.88 0.52 11.13
CA PHE A 3 -5.86 0.14 10.14
C PHE A 3 -5.02 1.34 9.68
N ALA A 4 -5.36 2.55 10.14
CA ALA A 4 -4.67 3.77 9.79
C ALA A 4 -3.28 3.74 10.42
N VAL A 5 -2.31 4.20 9.64
CA VAL A 5 -0.90 4.23 10.03
C VAL A 5 -0.35 5.60 9.66
N TYR A 6 0.61 6.08 10.44
CA TYR A 6 1.19 7.41 10.26
C TYR A 6 1.95 7.53 8.93
N GLU A 7 2.48 6.42 8.44
CA GLU A 7 3.27 6.32 7.21
C GLU A 7 2.44 6.58 5.94
N GLY A 8 1.11 6.59 6.04
CA GLY A 8 0.20 7.03 4.99
C GLY A 8 -0.80 5.98 4.52
N ASP A 9 -1.76 6.42 3.70
CA ASP A 9 -2.91 5.62 3.28
C ASP A 9 -2.53 4.40 2.43
N CYS A 10 -1.47 4.47 1.64
CA CYS A 10 -0.98 3.33 0.87
C CYS A 10 -0.61 2.15 1.78
N ILE A 11 0.03 2.43 2.92
CA ILE A 11 0.41 1.40 3.90
C ILE A 11 -0.83 0.92 4.68
N CYS A 12 -1.77 1.82 4.98
CA CYS A 12 -3.07 1.45 5.54
C CYS A 12 -3.81 0.43 4.64
N MET A 13 -3.90 0.71 3.35
CA MET A 13 -4.52 -0.20 2.37
C MET A 13 -3.82 -1.56 2.31
N LEU A 14 -2.49 -1.59 2.35
CA LEU A 14 -1.71 -2.82 2.40
C LEU A 14 -2.02 -3.63 3.67
N ASN A 15 -2.14 -2.97 4.82
CA ASN A 15 -2.46 -3.60 6.10
C ASN A 15 -3.86 -4.21 6.11
N VAL A 16 -4.86 -3.50 5.54
CA VAL A 16 -6.22 -4.00 5.37
C VAL A 16 -6.22 -5.27 4.53
N LEU A 17 -5.56 -5.25 3.37
CA LEU A 17 -5.49 -6.41 2.47
C LEU A 17 -4.79 -7.61 3.11
N ARG A 18 -3.64 -7.39 3.75
CA ARG A 18 -2.91 -8.44 4.50
C ARG A 18 -3.74 -9.02 5.64
N ARG A 19 -4.52 -8.20 6.34
CA ARG A 19 -5.40 -8.67 7.42
C ARG A 19 -6.58 -9.47 6.87
N TYR A 20 -7.18 -9.03 5.77
CA TYR A 20 -8.25 -9.75 5.08
C TYR A 20 -7.81 -11.15 4.67
N ARG A 21 -6.63 -11.29 4.03
CA ARG A 21 -6.08 -12.60 3.62
C ARG A 21 -5.90 -13.57 4.77
N ARG A 22 -5.25 -13.12 5.85
CA ARG A 22 -5.08 -13.94 7.07
C ARG A 22 -6.42 -14.40 7.65
N LYS A 23 -7.48 -13.58 7.52
CA LYS A 23 -8.83 -13.97 7.97
C LYS A 23 -9.52 -14.91 7.01
N LEU A 24 -9.33 -14.72 5.70
CA LEU A 24 -9.82 -15.63 4.68
C LEU A 24 -9.25 -17.04 4.85
N GLU A 25 -7.94 -17.15 5.07
CA GLU A 25 -7.24 -18.41 5.34
C GLU A 25 -7.71 -19.07 6.64
N ALA A 26 -7.83 -18.29 7.72
CA ALA A 26 -8.15 -18.83 9.04
C ALA A 26 -9.64 -19.17 9.26
N LEU A 27 -10.56 -18.46 8.61
CA LEU A 27 -12.00 -18.55 8.87
C LEU A 27 -12.80 -19.13 7.71
N GLY A 28 -12.21 -19.20 6.51
CA GLY A 28 -12.90 -19.52 5.27
C GLY A 28 -13.78 -18.37 4.74
N PRO A 29 -14.32 -18.51 3.52
CA PRO A 29 -15.02 -17.42 2.83
C PRO A 29 -16.29 -16.96 3.56
N GLY A 30 -17.15 -17.87 4.03
CA GLY A 30 -18.42 -17.51 4.66
C GLY A 30 -18.28 -16.68 5.95
N ARG A 31 -17.34 -17.05 6.83
CA ARG A 31 -17.09 -16.32 8.08
C ARG A 31 -16.27 -15.04 7.86
N THR A 32 -15.50 -14.98 6.78
CA THR A 32 -14.74 -13.78 6.41
C THR A 32 -15.66 -12.66 5.95
N GLY A 33 -16.72 -12.94 5.20
CA GLY A 33 -17.72 -11.93 4.84
C GLY A 33 -18.41 -11.31 6.07
N ALA A 34 -18.75 -12.12 7.07
CA ALA A 34 -19.27 -11.63 8.35
C ALA A 34 -18.23 -10.79 9.12
N TRP A 35 -16.95 -11.12 9.02
CA TRP A 35 -15.87 -10.30 9.58
C TRP A 35 -15.73 -8.96 8.86
N CYS A 36 -15.78 -8.93 7.52
CA CYS A 36 -15.73 -7.71 6.72
C CYS A 36 -16.88 -6.76 7.08
N ARG A 37 -18.12 -7.26 7.14
CA ARG A 37 -19.30 -6.47 7.55
C ARG A 37 -19.12 -5.84 8.94
N ARG A 38 -18.67 -6.63 9.93
CA ARG A 38 -18.38 -6.12 11.29
C ARG A 38 -17.25 -5.09 11.35
N LYS A 39 -16.39 -5.02 10.33
CA LYS A 39 -15.27 -4.08 10.24
C LYS A 39 -15.53 -2.93 9.27
N GLY A 40 -16.71 -2.84 8.68
CA GLY A 40 -17.03 -1.81 7.68
C GLY A 40 -16.20 -1.94 6.41
N LEU A 41 -15.76 -3.16 6.07
CA LEU A 41 -14.96 -3.44 4.88
C LEU A 41 -15.81 -3.99 3.74
N ASN A 42 -15.56 -3.52 2.53
CA ASN A 42 -16.21 -4.05 1.34
C ASN A 42 -15.50 -5.33 0.86
N GLU A 43 -16.10 -6.48 1.15
CA GLU A 43 -15.54 -7.80 0.79
C GLU A 43 -15.31 -7.94 -0.72
N ARG A 44 -16.22 -7.45 -1.56
CA ARG A 44 -16.11 -7.55 -3.02
C ARG A 44 -14.87 -6.81 -3.53
N VAL A 45 -14.58 -5.64 -2.97
CA VAL A 45 -13.39 -4.85 -3.32
C VAL A 45 -12.12 -5.60 -2.91
N LEU A 46 -12.10 -6.21 -1.73
CA LEU A 46 -10.94 -6.97 -1.25
C LEU A 46 -10.70 -8.26 -2.05
N GLN A 47 -11.77 -8.96 -2.45
CA GLN A 47 -11.68 -10.10 -3.35
C GLN A 47 -11.11 -9.68 -4.71
N ARG A 48 -11.62 -8.58 -5.28
CA ARG A 48 -11.12 -8.03 -6.56
C ARG A 48 -9.67 -7.62 -6.46
N ALA A 49 -9.26 -6.95 -5.38
CA ALA A 49 -7.87 -6.59 -5.14
C ALA A 49 -6.97 -7.83 -5.09
N GLY A 50 -7.43 -8.90 -4.45
CA GLY A 50 -6.72 -10.19 -4.45
C GLY A 50 -6.56 -10.80 -5.85
N HIS A 51 -7.60 -10.70 -6.69
CA HIS A 51 -7.57 -11.17 -8.06
C HIS A 51 -6.59 -10.37 -8.93
N ILE A 52 -6.63 -9.03 -8.83
CA ILE A 52 -5.72 -8.12 -9.54
C ILE A 52 -4.27 -8.40 -9.12
N GLU A 53 -3.99 -8.59 -7.84
CA GLU A 53 -2.63 -8.94 -7.40
C GLU A 53 -2.16 -10.27 -7.98
N GLY A 54 -3.03 -11.28 -8.06
CA GLY A 54 -2.72 -12.55 -8.72
C GLY A 54 -2.38 -12.37 -10.20
N GLN A 55 -3.15 -11.56 -10.91
CA GLN A 55 -2.89 -11.21 -12.31
C GLN A 55 -1.55 -10.47 -12.46
N LEU A 56 -1.29 -9.44 -11.64
CA LEU A 56 -0.03 -8.70 -11.67
C LEU A 56 1.17 -9.59 -11.35
N ARG A 57 1.07 -10.48 -10.36
CA ARG A 57 2.13 -11.46 -10.06
C ARG A 57 2.38 -12.39 -11.23
N SER A 58 1.34 -12.86 -11.90
CA SER A 58 1.48 -13.70 -13.10
C SER A 58 2.18 -12.94 -14.23
N GLN A 59 1.78 -11.69 -14.51
CA GLN A 59 2.42 -10.88 -15.54
C GLN A 59 3.86 -10.54 -15.20
N LEU A 60 4.16 -10.19 -13.95
CA LEU A 60 5.53 -9.95 -13.49
C LEU A 60 6.41 -11.20 -13.68
N ARG A 61 5.90 -12.40 -13.37
CA ARG A 61 6.61 -13.67 -13.63
C ARG A 61 6.83 -13.94 -15.11
N ARG A 62 5.91 -13.52 -15.99
CA ARG A 62 6.03 -13.67 -17.45
C ARG A 62 7.03 -12.69 -18.06
N MET A 63 6.99 -11.45 -17.60
CA MET A 63 7.89 -10.38 -18.04
C MET A 63 9.31 -10.59 -17.51
N ALA A 64 9.44 -11.14 -16.31
CA ALA A 64 10.70 -11.65 -15.80
C ALA A 64 11.02 -13.02 -16.45
N SER A 65 11.38 -13.01 -17.74
CA SER A 65 12.35 -14.01 -18.25
C SER A 65 13.52 -14.04 -17.27
N PRO A 66 14.00 -15.19 -16.76
CA PRO A 66 14.85 -15.23 -15.57
C PRO A 66 16.08 -14.34 -15.79
N PRO A 67 16.13 -13.14 -15.20
CA PRO A 67 17.35 -12.36 -15.20
C PRO A 67 18.15 -12.85 -14.00
N ALA A 68 19.47 -12.92 -14.14
CA ALA A 68 20.39 -13.15 -13.04
C ALA A 68 19.91 -12.38 -11.81
N VAL A 69 19.77 -13.11 -10.71
CA VAL A 69 19.56 -12.52 -9.39
C VAL A 69 20.81 -11.69 -9.12
N HIS A 70 20.84 -10.46 -9.64
CA HIS A 70 21.64 -9.41 -9.05
C HIS A 70 20.95 -9.09 -7.74
N SER A 71 21.26 -9.92 -6.76
CA SER A 71 21.24 -9.60 -5.35
C SER A 71 22.05 -8.32 -5.19
N SER A 72 21.44 -7.17 -5.45
CA SER A 72 21.90 -5.91 -4.89
C SER A 72 21.68 -6.08 -3.39
N GLY A 73 22.78 -6.38 -2.70
CA GLY A 73 22.79 -6.74 -1.30
C GLY A 73 22.09 -5.68 -0.47
N THR A 74 21.03 -6.11 0.19
CA THR A 74 20.64 -5.55 1.49
C THR A 74 20.68 -6.69 2.48
N ALA A 75 21.91 -7.12 2.78
CA ALA A 75 22.18 -7.97 3.91
C ALA A 75 21.63 -7.30 5.18
N GLY A 76 20.87 -8.06 5.96
CA GLY A 76 20.60 -7.80 7.38
C GLY A 76 19.90 -6.48 7.71
N HIS A 77 18.58 -6.40 7.58
CA HIS A 77 17.81 -5.43 8.35
C HIS A 77 17.53 -6.05 9.73
N SER A 78 18.49 -5.83 10.63
CA SER A 78 18.29 -5.94 12.07
C SER A 78 17.08 -5.11 12.48
N ALA A 79 16.21 -5.69 13.28
CA ALA A 79 15.00 -5.08 13.79
C ALA A 79 15.30 -3.83 14.63
N GLN A 80 15.21 -2.64 14.04
CA GLN A 80 15.17 -1.39 14.81
C GLN A 80 14.43 -0.29 14.04
N GLY A 81 13.20 0.00 14.50
CA GLY A 81 12.42 1.16 14.07
C GLY A 81 11.48 0.91 12.88
N GLY A 82 10.17 0.86 13.13
CA GLY A 82 9.13 0.63 12.09
C GLY A 82 9.13 1.61 10.91
N GLY A 83 9.89 2.72 10.97
CA GLY A 83 10.06 3.67 9.88
C GLY A 83 10.93 3.15 8.71
N GLU A 84 11.86 2.23 8.98
CA GLU A 84 12.78 1.69 7.97
C GLU A 84 12.14 0.55 7.15
N GLU A 85 11.28 -0.26 7.77
CA GLU A 85 10.55 -1.36 7.13
C GLU A 85 9.67 -0.87 5.95
N THR A 86 9.11 0.33 6.06
CA THR A 86 8.26 0.93 5.01
C THR A 86 9.03 1.83 4.05
N ALA A 87 10.33 2.09 4.28
CA ALA A 87 11.10 3.04 3.48
C ALA A 87 11.21 2.61 2.01
N ALA A 88 11.45 1.32 1.76
CA ALA A 88 11.49 0.78 0.40
C ALA A 88 10.14 0.94 -0.33
N LEU A 89 9.02 0.71 0.37
CA LEU A 89 7.67 0.89 -0.17
C LEU A 89 7.41 2.36 -0.51
N ARG A 90 7.76 3.28 0.40
CA ARG A 90 7.61 4.72 0.18
C ARG A 90 8.45 5.20 -1.01
N ARG A 91 9.70 4.74 -1.13
CA ARG A 91 10.55 5.04 -2.30
C ARG A 91 9.95 4.53 -3.61
N ALA A 92 9.40 3.31 -3.62
CA ALA A 92 8.74 2.76 -4.81
C ALA A 92 7.50 3.56 -5.21
N ILE A 93 6.69 3.99 -4.23
CA ILE A 93 5.53 4.87 -4.48
C ILE A 93 5.99 6.20 -5.07
N VAL A 94 6.99 6.84 -4.47
CA VAL A 94 7.53 8.11 -5.00
C VAL A 94 8.05 7.94 -6.42
N ALA A 95 8.79 6.86 -6.72
CA ALA A 95 9.30 6.61 -8.06
C ALA A 95 8.18 6.52 -9.11
N GLY A 96 7.01 5.95 -8.77
CA GLY A 96 5.87 5.84 -9.68
C GLY A 96 4.95 7.07 -9.70
N TYR A 97 4.85 7.82 -8.60
CA TYR A 97 3.89 8.90 -8.40
C TYR A 97 4.53 10.27 -8.18
N PHE A 98 5.81 10.47 -8.54
CA PHE A 98 6.54 11.72 -8.28
C PHE A 98 5.82 12.97 -8.81
N ALA A 99 5.12 12.86 -9.95
CA ALA A 99 4.36 13.95 -10.56
C ALA A 99 3.08 14.34 -9.77
N SER A 100 2.62 13.47 -8.86
CA SER A 100 1.41 13.67 -8.04
C SER A 100 1.72 14.21 -6.64
N GLY A 101 2.93 14.73 -6.40
CA GLY A 101 3.32 15.28 -5.11
C GLY A 101 2.59 16.60 -4.79
N ALA A 102 2.33 16.83 -3.51
CA ALA A 102 1.79 18.08 -2.97
C ALA A 102 2.62 18.55 -1.78
N LYS A 103 2.69 19.86 -1.57
CA LYS A 103 3.31 20.48 -0.40
C LYS A 103 2.29 21.30 0.37
N GLN A 104 2.40 21.29 1.70
CA GLN A 104 1.62 22.19 2.53
C GLN A 104 2.11 23.63 2.31
N ARG A 105 1.20 24.56 1.98
CA ARG A 105 1.52 25.96 1.60
C ARG A 105 2.01 26.78 2.79
N THR A 106 1.46 26.52 3.97
CA THR A 106 1.83 27.17 5.24
C THR A 106 1.33 26.31 6.40
N GLU A 107 2.09 26.20 7.49
CA GLU A 107 1.73 25.34 8.64
C GLU A 107 0.36 25.70 9.26
N ARG A 108 -0.02 26.98 9.22
CA ARG A 108 -1.25 27.48 9.85
C ARG A 108 -2.53 27.35 9.04
N SER A 109 -2.48 27.22 7.71
CA SER A 109 -3.68 27.31 6.87
C SER A 109 -4.24 25.95 6.43
N GLY A 110 -3.50 24.86 6.63
CA GLY A 110 -3.92 23.51 6.22
C GLY A 110 -4.06 23.31 4.70
N HIS A 111 -3.78 24.32 3.88
CA HIS A 111 -3.89 24.22 2.43
C HIS A 111 -2.69 23.51 1.81
N TYR A 112 -2.98 22.61 0.86
CA TYR A 112 -1.98 21.90 0.07
C TYR A 112 -1.93 22.45 -1.36
N MET A 113 -0.73 22.49 -1.94
CA MET A 113 -0.51 22.88 -3.33
C MET A 113 0.16 21.75 -4.09
N ALA A 114 -0.35 21.42 -5.27
CA ALA A 114 0.28 20.45 -6.15
C ALA A 114 1.66 20.96 -6.62
N LEU A 115 2.68 20.09 -6.56
CA LEU A 115 4.04 20.44 -6.96
C LEU A 115 4.16 20.69 -8.46
N TRP A 116 3.44 19.92 -9.27
CA TRP A 116 3.62 19.93 -10.73
C TRP A 116 2.71 20.91 -11.48
N ARG A 117 1.73 21.53 -10.80
CA ARG A 117 0.76 22.44 -11.43
C ARG A 117 0.60 23.80 -10.75
N SER A 118 1.26 24.03 -9.61
CA SER A 118 1.05 25.23 -8.77
C SER A 118 -0.42 25.57 -8.52
N ALA A 119 -1.32 24.59 -8.65
CA ALA A 119 -2.74 24.73 -8.45
C ALA A 119 -3.08 24.36 -7.00
N PRO A 120 -4.03 25.08 -6.35
CA PRO A 120 -4.54 24.68 -5.05
C PRO A 120 -5.22 23.31 -5.18
N LEU A 121 -4.97 22.45 -4.20
CA LEU A 121 -5.73 21.20 -4.05
C LEU A 121 -6.89 21.51 -3.12
N GLU A 122 -8.12 21.48 -3.65
CA GLU A 122 -9.31 21.42 -2.83
C GLU A 122 -9.45 19.97 -2.33
N MET A 123 -9.40 19.79 -1.01
CA MET A 123 -9.65 18.50 -0.35
C MET A 123 -11.02 18.52 0.31
#